data_AF-A0A3D5XB46-F1
#
_entry.id   AF-A0A3D5XB46-F1
#
_cell.length_a   1.000
_cell.length_b   1.000
_cell.length_c   1.000
_cell.angle_alpha   90.00
_cell.angle_beta   90.00
_cell.angle_gamma   90.00
#
_symmetry.space_group_name_H-M   'P 1'
#
loop_
_entity.id
_entity.type
_entity.pdbx_description
1 polymer ?
#
loop_
_entity_poly.entity_id
_entity_poly.type
_entity_poly.pdbx_seq_one_letter_code
_entity_poly.pdbx_strand_id
1 'polypeptide(L)'
;MKYFNIFFILFTFVTPSFSQSLKELEQRKQKTQQELNFSSELLEKTQKDRVESVNQLNILSSQLKLRNRLIFDTQNQIDLLLKEIEDKSLLILSLNNDLANLKKEYAKLIRFARKNKSDMEILVFLFASEDFNQAYRRLRFYKQFVKFRQKQATDIKVTQEMIQFELQNLQNNKLELEESKQSKAKEVLKLSQEEKKYKRSIISLQQTEGQLRKEIEERKKSMAILEKTIADLIAEEAKKMTTSKVRDGRYLLLSAGF
;
A
#
# COMPACT_ATOMS: atom_id res chain seq x y z
N MET A 1 18.19 -5.46 97.42
CA MET A 1 18.38 -4.84 96.08
C MET A 1 18.01 -5.91 95.06
N LYS A 2 16.74 -6.06 94.72
CA LYS A 2 15.97 -5.35 93.67
C LYS A 2 15.97 -6.15 92.36
N TYR A 3 14.85 -6.83 92.14
CA TYR A 3 14.39 -7.48 90.93
C TYR A 3 14.13 -6.46 89.81
N PHE A 4 14.36 -6.86 88.56
CA PHE A 4 13.69 -6.25 87.42
C PHE A 4 13.42 -7.30 86.33
N ASN A 5 12.18 -7.79 86.33
CA ASN A 5 11.55 -8.53 85.24
C ASN A 5 11.25 -7.55 84.10
N ILE A 6 11.64 -7.89 82.87
CA ILE A 6 10.98 -7.35 81.67
C ILE A 6 10.41 -8.52 80.86
N PHE A 7 9.11 -8.38 80.65
CA PHE A 7 8.15 -9.28 80.04
C PHE A 7 8.24 -9.16 78.52
N PHE A 8 8.59 -10.27 77.83
CA PHE A 8 8.58 -10.38 76.38
C PHE A 8 7.18 -10.80 75.93
N ILE A 9 6.39 -9.86 75.41
CA ILE A 9 5.07 -10.13 74.82
C ILE A 9 5.28 -10.78 73.45
N LEU A 10 5.03 -12.09 73.41
CA LEU A 10 4.97 -12.91 72.20
C LEU A 10 3.58 -12.72 71.57
N PHE A 11 3.47 -11.90 70.53
CA PHE A 11 2.25 -11.78 69.72
C PHE A 11 2.17 -12.99 68.78
N THR A 12 1.47 -14.03 69.21
CA THR A 12 1.18 -15.21 68.39
C THR A 12 0.22 -14.82 67.26
N PHE A 13 0.76 -14.72 66.05
CA PHE A 13 -0.02 -14.66 64.81
C PHE A 13 -0.67 -16.03 64.59
N VAL A 14 -1.92 -16.19 65.03
CA VAL A 14 -2.75 -17.35 64.67
C VAL A 14 -3.16 -17.15 63.22
N THR A 15 -2.38 -17.70 62.29
CA THR A 15 -2.86 -17.91 60.93
C THR A 15 -3.96 -18.96 60.99
N PRO A 16 -5.22 -18.67 60.60
CA PRO A 16 -6.19 -19.73 60.40
C PRO A 16 -5.67 -20.60 59.24
N SER A 17 -5.15 -21.78 59.56
CA SER A 17 -4.91 -22.84 58.58
C SER A 17 -6.28 -23.26 58.04
N PHE A 18 -6.71 -22.65 56.94
CA PHE A 18 -7.78 -23.17 56.12
C PHE A 18 -7.31 -24.49 55.54
N SER A 19 -7.66 -25.59 56.19
CA SER A 19 -7.57 -26.93 55.61
C SER A 19 -8.59 -26.99 54.47
N GLN A 20 -8.19 -26.61 53.26
CA GLN A 20 -8.98 -26.86 52.06
C GLN A 20 -9.23 -28.37 51.97
N SER A 21 -10.49 -28.76 51.75
CA SER A 21 -10.83 -30.18 51.66
C SER A 21 -10.26 -30.77 50.37
N LEU A 22 -9.77 -32.01 50.40
CA LEU A 22 -9.26 -32.74 49.22
C LEU A 22 -10.27 -32.68 48.05
N LYS A 23 -11.56 -32.76 48.38
CA LYS A 23 -12.69 -32.67 47.44
C LYS A 23 -12.78 -31.32 46.71
N GLU A 24 -12.45 -30.21 47.38
CA GLU A 24 -12.46 -28.86 46.80
C GLU A 24 -11.26 -28.65 45.85
N LEU A 25 -10.10 -29.20 46.20
CA LEU A 25 -8.91 -29.22 45.33
C LEU A 25 -9.15 -30.07 44.07
N GLU A 26 -9.81 -31.21 44.19
CA GLU A 26 -10.21 -32.06 43.05
C GLU A 26 -11.21 -31.36 42.13
N GLN A 27 -12.21 -30.68 42.67
CA GLN A 27 -13.16 -29.88 41.88
C GLN A 27 -12.47 -28.72 41.16
N ARG A 28 -11.52 -28.05 41.83
CA ARG A 28 -10.72 -26.97 41.23
C ARG A 28 -9.80 -27.49 40.12
N LYS A 29 -9.22 -28.68 40.29
CA LYS A 29 -8.46 -29.37 39.24
C LYS A 29 -9.35 -29.68 38.02
N GLN A 30 -10.54 -30.24 38.23
CA GLN A 30 -11.48 -30.53 37.14
C GLN A 30 -11.90 -29.27 36.38
N LYS A 31 -12.23 -28.19 37.11
CA LYS A 31 -12.57 -26.89 36.49
C LYS A 31 -11.41 -26.32 35.68
N THR A 32 -10.20 -26.34 36.24
CA THR A 32 -8.99 -25.85 35.54
C THR A 32 -8.66 -26.69 34.31
N GLN A 33 -8.91 -28.01 34.34
CA GLN A 33 -8.76 -28.90 33.19
C GLN A 33 -9.76 -28.59 32.07
N GLN A 34 -11.03 -28.37 32.42
CA GLN A 34 -12.07 -27.98 31.45
C GLN A 34 -11.72 -26.64 30.79
N GLU A 35 -11.26 -25.69 31.60
CA GLU A 35 -10.77 -24.39 31.18
C GLU A 35 -9.54 -24.49 30.26
N LEU A 36 -8.61 -25.41 30.52
CA LEU A 36 -7.46 -25.66 29.65
C LEU A 36 -7.87 -26.31 28.32
N ASN A 37 -8.79 -27.26 28.35
CA ASN A 37 -9.31 -27.91 27.15
C ASN A 37 -10.02 -26.89 26.25
N PHE A 38 -10.87 -26.03 26.84
CA PHE A 38 -11.53 -24.95 26.12
C PHE A 38 -10.52 -23.96 25.51
N SER A 39 -9.50 -23.53 26.28
CA SER A 39 -8.43 -22.66 25.75
C SER A 39 -7.62 -23.33 24.64
N SER A 40 -7.44 -24.65 24.68
CA SER A 40 -6.71 -25.42 23.67
C SER A 40 -7.53 -25.61 22.39
N GLU A 41 -8.82 -25.93 22.51
CA GLU A 41 -9.77 -25.97 21.39
C GLU A 41 -9.91 -24.59 20.74
N LEU A 42 -9.98 -23.53 21.55
CA LEU A 42 -10.01 -22.16 21.07
C LEU A 42 -8.71 -21.78 20.37
N LEU A 43 -7.55 -22.23 20.86
CA LEU A 43 -6.26 -22.05 20.18
C LEU A 43 -6.21 -22.79 18.85
N GLU A 44 -6.68 -24.05 18.78
CA GLU A 44 -6.72 -24.82 17.54
C GLU A 44 -7.65 -24.17 16.50
N LYS A 45 -8.83 -23.72 16.95
CA LYS A 45 -9.75 -22.95 16.11
C LYS A 45 -9.12 -21.63 15.64
N THR A 46 -8.47 -20.91 16.55
CA THR A 46 -7.72 -19.67 16.21
C THR A 46 -6.57 -19.95 15.24
N GLN A 47 -5.92 -21.11 15.31
CA GLN A 47 -4.89 -21.53 14.35
C GLN A 47 -5.49 -21.82 12.97
N LYS A 48 -6.68 -22.43 12.89
CA LYS A 48 -7.42 -22.61 11.62
C LYS A 48 -7.86 -21.27 11.04
N ASP A 49 -8.46 -20.40 11.86
CA ASP A 49 -8.86 -19.05 11.47
C ASP A 49 -7.63 -18.19 11.08
N ARG A 50 -6.46 -18.44 11.69
CA ARG A 50 -5.19 -17.86 11.29
C ARG A 50 -4.77 -18.31 9.89
N VAL A 51 -4.94 -19.58 9.51
CA VAL A 51 -4.63 -20.04 8.14
C VAL A 51 -5.49 -19.27 7.12
N GLU A 52 -6.78 -19.11 7.39
CA GLU A 52 -7.68 -18.30 6.56
C GLU A 52 -7.25 -16.82 6.54
N SER A 53 -6.90 -16.27 7.70
CA SER A 53 -6.41 -14.90 7.83
C SER A 53 -5.07 -14.66 7.14
N VAL A 54 -4.19 -15.67 7.10
CA VAL A 54 -2.91 -15.65 6.37
C VAL A 54 -3.18 -15.65 4.87
N ASN A 55 -4.15 -16.42 4.39
CA ASN A 55 -4.58 -16.36 2.98
C ASN A 55 -5.13 -14.97 2.62
N GLN A 56 -5.97 -14.39 3.49
CA GLN A 56 -6.45 -13.01 3.31
C GLN A 56 -5.31 -11.99 3.32
N LEU A 57 -4.30 -12.15 4.18
CA LEU A 57 -3.09 -11.32 4.19
C LEU A 57 -2.26 -11.49 2.92
N ASN A 58 -2.15 -12.71 2.37
CA ASN A 58 -1.46 -12.96 1.11
C ASN A 58 -2.17 -12.26 -0.05
N ILE A 59 -3.51 -12.31 -0.09
CA ILE A 59 -4.32 -11.58 -1.06
C ILE A 59 -4.09 -10.07 -0.92
N LEU A 60 -4.16 -9.53 0.31
CA LEU A 60 -3.95 -8.11 0.57
C LEU A 60 -2.52 -7.66 0.24
N SER A 61 -1.51 -8.49 0.53
CA SER A 61 -0.12 -8.26 0.12
C SER A 61 0.05 -8.25 -1.40
N SER A 62 -0.62 -9.16 -2.10
CA SER A 62 -0.67 -9.18 -3.57
C SER A 62 -1.33 -7.90 -4.13
N GLN A 63 -2.46 -7.48 -3.56
CA GLN A 63 -3.13 -6.22 -3.91
C GLN A 63 -2.22 -5.01 -3.69
N LEU A 64 -1.51 -4.93 -2.57
CA LEU A 64 -0.53 -3.87 -2.30
C LEU A 64 0.62 -3.85 -3.33
N LYS A 65 1.14 -5.02 -3.73
CA LYS A 65 2.17 -5.10 -4.77
C LYS A 65 1.65 -4.64 -6.13
N LEU A 66 0.45 -5.09 -6.52
CA LEU A 66 -0.19 -4.68 -7.77
C LEU A 66 -0.47 -3.18 -7.79
N ARG A 67 -0.94 -2.61 -6.68
CA ARG A 67 -1.23 -1.18 -6.58
C ARG A 67 0.05 -0.33 -6.62
N ASN A 68 1.13 -0.77 -5.96
CA ASN A 68 2.44 -0.13 -6.09
C ASN A 68 2.96 -0.15 -7.54
N ARG A 69 2.81 -1.29 -8.22
CA ARG A 69 3.14 -1.40 -9.65
C ARG A 69 2.30 -0.44 -10.50
N LEU A 70 0.98 -0.39 -10.28
CA LEU A 70 0.10 0.53 -10.99
C LEU A 70 0.51 2.00 -10.79
N ILE A 71 0.85 2.40 -9.57
CA ILE A 71 1.34 3.76 -9.27
C ILE A 71 2.64 4.06 -10.00
N PHE A 72 3.56 3.09 -10.05
CA PHE A 72 4.83 3.20 -10.77
C PHE A 72 4.61 3.32 -12.29
N ASP A 73 3.78 2.46 -12.87
CA ASP A 73 3.46 2.49 -14.30
C ASP A 73 2.75 3.79 -14.69
N THR A 74 1.83 4.28 -13.84
CA THR A 74 1.16 5.58 -14.04
C THR A 74 2.15 6.74 -13.95
N GLN A 75 3.16 6.66 -13.09
CA GLN A 75 4.22 7.68 -13.04
C GLN A 75 5.04 7.69 -14.33
N ASN A 76 5.42 6.52 -14.85
CA ASN A 76 6.14 6.44 -16.12
C ASN A 76 5.30 7.00 -17.28
N GLN A 77 3.99 6.73 -17.31
CA GLN A 77 3.07 7.33 -18.29
C GLN A 77 3.04 8.86 -18.17
N ILE A 78 2.98 9.41 -16.94
CA ILE A 78 3.04 10.86 -16.71
C ILE A 78 4.34 11.46 -17.27
N ASP A 79 5.48 10.80 -17.01
CA ASP A 79 6.79 11.29 -17.47
C ASP A 79 6.91 11.25 -19.00
N LEU A 80 6.36 10.22 -19.64
CA LEU A 80 6.27 10.14 -21.10
C LEU A 80 5.36 11.24 -21.68
N LEU A 81 4.18 11.45 -21.10
CA LEU A 81 3.26 12.52 -21.52
C LEU A 81 3.87 13.90 -21.38
N LEU A 82 4.60 14.17 -20.30
CA LEU A 82 5.32 15.44 -20.10
C LEU A 82 6.36 15.66 -21.19
N LYS A 83 7.13 14.63 -21.54
CA LYS A 83 8.10 14.69 -22.63
C LYS A 83 7.44 14.94 -23.98
N GLU A 84 6.35 14.23 -24.30
CA GLU A 84 5.61 14.46 -25.53
C GLU A 84 5.02 15.88 -25.62
N ILE A 85 4.53 16.41 -24.50
CA ILE A 85 4.04 17.80 -24.41
C ILE A 85 5.16 18.80 -24.70
N GLU A 86 6.36 18.57 -24.16
CA GLU A 86 7.54 19.40 -24.43
C GLU A 86 7.93 19.33 -25.91
N ASP A 87 8.10 18.13 -26.45
CA ASP A 87 8.47 17.90 -27.85
C ASP A 87 7.46 18.55 -28.82
N LYS A 88 6.15 18.39 -28.55
CA LYS A 88 5.09 19.03 -29.34
C LYS A 88 5.09 20.54 -29.22
N SER A 89 5.36 21.08 -28.03
CA SER A 89 5.43 22.53 -27.83
C SER A 89 6.59 23.15 -28.61
N LEU A 90 7.74 22.47 -28.64
CA LEU A 90 8.89 22.87 -29.45
C LEU A 90 8.59 22.77 -30.96
N LEU A 91 7.93 21.70 -31.40
CA LEU A 91 7.49 21.54 -32.79
C LEU A 91 6.54 22.67 -33.22
N ILE A 92 5.53 22.98 -32.41
CA ILE A 92 4.59 24.08 -32.68
C ILE A 92 5.34 25.42 -32.76
N LEU A 93 6.32 25.66 -31.89
CA LEU A 93 7.15 26.86 -31.94
C LEU A 93 7.96 26.94 -33.25
N SER A 94 8.57 25.83 -33.68
CA SER A 94 9.27 25.75 -34.97
C SER A 94 8.33 26.04 -36.14
N LEU A 95 7.16 25.39 -36.19
CA LEU A 95 6.18 25.60 -37.25
C LEU A 95 5.67 27.04 -37.30
N ASN A 96 5.51 27.70 -36.15
CA ASN A 96 5.12 29.12 -36.10
C ASN A 96 6.22 30.03 -36.65
N ASN A 97 7.49 29.74 -36.37
CA ASN A 97 8.62 30.48 -36.94
C ASN A 97 8.69 30.29 -38.47
N ASP A 98 8.49 29.07 -38.95
CA ASP A 98 8.44 28.75 -40.38
C ASP A 98 7.27 29.46 -41.06
N LEU A 99 6.09 29.44 -40.44
CA LEU A 99 4.92 30.16 -40.92
C LEU A 99 5.15 31.67 -40.99
N ALA A 100 5.81 32.26 -40.00
CA ALA A 100 6.15 33.68 -40.00
C ALA A 100 7.10 34.03 -41.16
N ASN A 101 8.11 33.19 -41.39
CA ASN A 101 9.04 33.34 -42.52
C ASN A 101 8.32 33.19 -43.86
N LEU A 102 7.49 32.16 -44.04
CA LEU A 102 6.68 31.96 -45.25
C LEU A 102 5.77 33.16 -45.53
N LYS A 103 5.07 33.67 -44.52
CA LYS A 103 4.21 34.87 -44.65
C LYS A 103 5.02 36.12 -45.01
N LYS A 104 6.21 36.30 -44.42
CA LYS A 104 7.10 37.43 -44.72
C LYS A 104 7.56 37.40 -46.18
N GLU A 105 8.03 36.26 -46.66
CA GLU A 105 8.46 36.10 -48.06
C GLU A 105 7.28 36.24 -49.03
N TYR A 106 6.12 35.66 -48.70
CA TYR A 106 4.91 35.82 -49.51
C TYR A 106 4.45 37.28 -49.60
N ALA A 107 4.52 38.02 -48.49
CA ALA A 107 4.20 39.45 -48.49
C ALA A 107 5.11 40.25 -49.44
N LYS A 108 6.40 39.88 -49.56
CA LYS A 108 7.31 40.49 -50.57
C LYS A 108 6.83 40.19 -51.99
N LEU A 109 6.45 38.94 -52.29
CA LEU A 109 5.91 38.57 -53.61
C LEU A 109 4.63 39.35 -53.93
N ILE A 110 3.74 39.53 -52.95
CA ILE A 110 2.49 40.28 -53.13
C ILE A 110 2.76 41.77 -53.36
N ARG A 111 3.69 42.38 -52.62
CA ARG A 111 4.10 43.77 -52.84
C ARG A 111 4.72 43.95 -54.23
N PHE A 112 5.60 43.03 -54.64
CA PHE A 112 6.18 43.01 -55.97
C PHE A 112 5.09 42.89 -57.04
N ALA A 113 4.19 41.92 -56.92
CA ALA A 113 3.08 41.77 -57.86
C ALA A 113 2.18 43.00 -57.91
N ARG A 114 1.91 43.65 -56.76
CA ARG A 114 1.12 44.89 -56.69
C ARG A 114 1.80 46.09 -57.33
N LYS A 115 3.13 46.15 -57.34
CA LYS A 115 3.87 47.23 -58.01
C LYS A 115 3.89 47.05 -59.54
N ASN A 116 3.64 45.85 -60.05
CA ASN A 116 3.72 45.47 -61.46
C ASN A 116 2.38 44.88 -61.94
N LYS A 117 1.26 45.51 -61.57
CA LYS A 117 -0.05 44.84 -61.39
C LYS A 117 -1.00 44.88 -62.58
N SER A 118 -0.61 45.42 -63.72
CA SER A 118 -1.49 45.39 -64.88
C SER A 118 -1.20 44.15 -65.75
N ASP A 119 -2.23 43.40 -66.15
CA ASP A 119 -2.08 42.38 -67.21
C ASP A 119 -1.58 43.03 -68.52
N MET A 120 -1.94 44.31 -68.71
CA MET A 120 -1.40 45.18 -69.74
C MET A 120 0.10 45.46 -69.52
N GLU A 121 0.57 45.61 -68.27
CA GLU A 121 2.00 45.76 -67.95
C GLU A 121 2.79 44.47 -68.18
N ILE A 122 2.21 43.28 -67.98
CA ILE A 122 2.87 42.01 -68.36
C ILE A 122 3.02 41.93 -69.88
N LEU A 123 1.97 42.26 -70.63
CA LEU A 123 2.03 42.24 -72.09
C LEU A 123 3.02 43.30 -72.59
N VAL A 124 2.98 44.52 -72.05
CA VAL A 124 3.95 45.58 -72.34
C VAL A 124 5.38 45.14 -71.96
N PHE A 125 5.59 44.47 -70.84
CA PHE A 125 6.89 43.93 -70.43
C PHE A 125 7.41 42.84 -71.38
N LEU A 126 6.51 41.98 -71.89
CA LEU A 126 6.86 40.95 -72.87
C LEU A 126 7.15 41.56 -74.25
N PHE A 127 6.35 42.53 -74.70
CA PHE A 127 6.49 43.19 -76.00
C PHE A 127 7.60 44.25 -76.05
N ALA A 128 7.99 44.84 -74.91
CA ALA A 128 9.18 45.69 -74.79
C ALA A 128 10.49 44.87 -74.73
N SER A 129 10.52 43.71 -75.39
CA SER A 129 11.72 42.89 -75.52
C SER A 129 12.43 43.23 -76.82
N GLU A 130 13.77 43.29 -76.78
CA GLU A 130 14.63 43.57 -77.93
C GLU A 130 14.55 42.45 -78.99
N ASP A 131 14.33 41.21 -78.54
CA ASP A 131 14.22 40.03 -79.39
C ASP A 131 13.27 38.95 -78.82
N PHE A 132 12.95 37.96 -79.64
CA PHE A 132 12.08 36.84 -79.26
C PHE A 132 12.64 35.99 -78.12
N ASN A 133 13.96 35.80 -78.04
CA ASN A 133 14.60 35.00 -77.00
C ASN A 133 14.50 35.70 -75.63
N GLN A 134 14.62 37.03 -75.59
CA GLN A 134 14.41 37.83 -74.39
C GLN A 134 12.94 37.76 -73.94
N ALA A 135 11.98 37.88 -74.87
CA ALA A 135 10.55 37.73 -74.57
C ALA A 135 10.22 36.33 -74.02
N TYR A 136 10.79 35.27 -74.62
CA TYR A 136 10.63 33.90 -74.16
C TYR A 136 11.17 33.68 -72.74
N ARG A 137 12.37 34.22 -72.44
CA ARG A 137 12.96 34.17 -71.09
C ARG A 137 12.10 34.90 -70.05
N ARG A 138 11.61 36.09 -70.38
CA ARG A 138 10.68 36.87 -69.53
C ARG A 138 9.37 36.11 -69.26
N LEU A 139 8.76 35.50 -70.28
CA LEU A 139 7.55 34.68 -70.13
C LEU A 139 7.78 33.46 -69.24
N ARG A 140 8.91 32.76 -69.44
CA ARG A 140 9.29 31.62 -68.61
C ARG A 140 9.48 32.02 -67.14
N PHE A 141 10.19 33.12 -66.90
CA PHE A 141 10.38 33.66 -65.55
C PHE A 141 9.02 34.00 -64.90
N TYR A 142 8.13 34.69 -65.61
CA TYR A 142 6.81 35.03 -65.11
C TYR A 142 5.98 33.78 -64.74
N LYS A 143 5.96 32.76 -65.62
CA LYS A 143 5.31 31.49 -65.32
C LYS A 143 5.87 30.83 -64.06
N GLN A 144 7.20 30.85 -63.87
CA GLN A 144 7.84 30.33 -62.68
C GLN A 144 7.48 31.13 -61.42
N PHE A 145 7.44 32.46 -61.53
CA PHE A 145 7.02 33.35 -60.44
C PHE A 145 5.59 33.08 -59.99
N VAL A 146 4.63 32.96 -60.93
CA VAL A 146 3.22 32.66 -60.62
C VAL A 146 3.11 31.30 -59.93
N LYS A 147 3.79 30.27 -60.46
CA LYS A 147 3.83 28.93 -59.84
C LYS A 147 4.43 28.96 -58.43
N PHE A 148 5.54 29.69 -58.24
CA PHE A 148 6.18 29.81 -56.94
C PHE A 148 5.28 30.52 -55.92
N ARG A 149 4.60 31.61 -56.33
CA ARG A 149 3.63 32.30 -55.48
C ARG A 149 2.46 31.40 -55.08
N GLN A 150 1.89 30.65 -56.04
CA GLN A 150 0.83 29.69 -55.74
C GLN A 150 1.29 28.62 -54.75
N LYS A 151 2.48 28.04 -54.98
CA LYS A 151 3.09 27.08 -54.09
C LYS A 151 3.25 27.64 -52.68
N GLN A 152 3.79 28.86 -52.54
CA GLN A 152 3.99 29.47 -51.23
C GLN A 152 2.67 29.74 -50.49
N ALA A 153 1.59 30.10 -51.20
CA ALA A 153 0.27 30.22 -50.59
C ALA A 153 -0.24 28.86 -50.08
N THR A 154 -0.03 27.79 -50.85
CA THR A 154 -0.34 26.42 -50.42
C THR A 154 0.50 26.03 -49.21
N ASP A 155 1.81 26.25 -49.24
CA ASP A 155 2.71 25.91 -48.13
C ASP A 155 2.28 26.63 -46.84
N ILE A 156 1.93 27.93 -46.91
CA ILE A 156 1.37 28.68 -45.77
C ILE A 156 0.12 27.99 -45.21
N LYS A 157 -0.83 27.61 -46.08
CA LYS A 157 -2.08 26.98 -45.67
C LYS A 157 -1.83 25.63 -44.98
N VAL A 158 -0.99 24.80 -45.60
CA VAL A 158 -0.63 23.47 -45.05
C VAL A 158 0.09 23.62 -43.71
N THR A 159 1.03 24.57 -43.56
CA THR A 159 1.69 24.83 -42.27
C THR A 159 0.69 25.30 -41.21
N GLN A 160 -0.30 26.12 -41.56
CA GLN A 160 -1.37 26.52 -40.63
C GLN A 160 -2.22 25.32 -40.18
N GLU A 161 -2.58 24.43 -41.11
CA GLU A 161 -3.32 23.21 -40.82
C GLU A 161 -2.52 22.28 -39.89
N MET A 162 -1.22 22.11 -40.14
CA MET A 162 -0.32 21.35 -39.25
C MET A 162 -0.25 21.94 -37.84
N ILE A 163 -0.12 23.26 -37.70
CA ILE A 163 -0.11 23.93 -36.38
C ILE A 163 -1.41 23.67 -35.62
N GLN A 164 -2.56 23.78 -36.30
CA GLN A 164 -3.86 23.51 -35.69
C GLN A 164 -3.99 22.06 -35.23
N PHE A 165 -3.56 21.11 -36.06
CA PHE A 165 -3.53 19.70 -35.72
C PHE A 165 -2.65 19.41 -34.49
N GLU A 166 -1.44 19.96 -34.45
CA GLU A 166 -0.54 19.76 -33.31
C GLU A 166 -1.03 20.45 -32.04
N LEU A 167 -1.69 21.61 -32.14
CA LEU A 167 -2.33 22.26 -30.99
C LEU A 167 -3.44 21.41 -30.40
N GLN A 168 -4.26 20.77 -31.23
CA GLN A 168 -5.31 19.86 -30.79
C GLN A 168 -4.72 18.64 -30.08
N ASN A 169 -3.67 18.04 -30.65
CA ASN A 169 -2.96 16.92 -30.02
C ASN A 169 -2.32 17.33 -28.69
N LEU A 170 -1.68 18.51 -28.63
CA LEU A 170 -1.11 19.04 -27.40
C LEU A 170 -2.17 19.23 -26.31
N GLN A 171 -3.37 19.68 -26.68
CA GLN A 171 -4.49 19.83 -25.75
C GLN A 171 -4.98 18.48 -25.22
N ASN A 172 -5.10 17.48 -26.10
CA ASN A 172 -5.46 16.12 -25.70
C ASN A 172 -4.44 15.52 -24.74
N ASN A 173 -3.14 15.63 -25.03
CA ASN A 173 -2.07 15.13 -24.15
C ASN A 173 -2.11 15.82 -22.77
N LYS A 174 -2.43 17.13 -22.72
CA LYS A 174 -2.59 17.85 -21.45
C LYS A 174 -3.78 17.36 -20.64
N LEU A 175 -4.90 17.02 -21.29
CA LEU A 175 -6.06 16.43 -20.62
C LEU A 175 -5.72 15.05 -20.05
N GLU A 176 -5.09 14.19 -20.85
CA GLU A 176 -4.66 12.85 -20.42
C GLU A 176 -3.66 12.90 -19.25
N LEU A 177 -2.75 13.90 -19.27
CA LEU A 177 -1.83 14.14 -18.16
C LEU A 177 -2.56 14.45 -16.86
N GLU A 178 -3.56 15.32 -16.87
CA GLU A 178 -4.34 15.67 -15.67
C GLU A 178 -5.18 14.49 -15.17
N GLU A 179 -5.77 13.72 -16.08
CA GLU A 179 -6.48 12.47 -15.75
C GLU A 179 -5.53 11.45 -15.10
N SER A 180 -4.35 11.26 -15.66
CA SER A 180 -3.31 10.36 -15.14
C SER A 180 -2.84 10.78 -13.74
N LYS A 181 -2.62 12.08 -13.51
CA LYS A 181 -2.27 12.63 -12.19
C LYS A 181 -3.38 12.37 -11.17
N GLN A 182 -4.64 12.61 -11.55
CA GLN A 182 -5.78 12.39 -10.67
C GLN A 182 -5.94 10.90 -10.33
N SER A 183 -5.78 10.02 -11.33
CA SER A 183 -5.81 8.57 -11.16
C SER A 183 -4.72 8.12 -10.18
N LYS A 184 -3.47 8.57 -10.38
CA LYS A 184 -2.35 8.28 -9.47
C LYS A 184 -2.64 8.71 -8.04
N ALA A 185 -3.17 9.92 -7.84
CA ALA A 185 -3.50 10.42 -6.51
C ALA A 185 -4.56 9.55 -5.81
N LYS A 186 -5.60 9.11 -6.53
CA LYS A 186 -6.60 8.16 -6.02
C LYS A 186 -5.97 6.83 -5.61
N GLU A 187 -5.06 6.30 -6.42
CA GLU A 187 -4.40 5.02 -6.13
C GLU A 187 -3.44 5.11 -4.94
N VAL A 188 -2.72 6.22 -4.76
CA VAL A 188 -1.88 6.48 -3.57
C VAL A 188 -2.73 6.51 -2.29
N LEU A 189 -3.90 7.15 -2.33
CA LEU A 189 -4.81 7.17 -1.18
C LEU A 189 -5.33 5.77 -0.83
N LYS A 190 -5.73 4.98 -1.83
CA LYS A 190 -6.16 3.59 -1.62
C LYS A 190 -5.03 2.72 -1.07
N LEU A 191 -3.81 2.88 -1.58
CA LEU A 191 -2.62 2.18 -1.08
C LEU A 191 -2.42 2.44 0.42
N SER A 192 -2.47 3.71 0.84
CA SER A 192 -2.31 4.07 2.25
C SER A 192 -3.38 3.42 3.15
N GLN A 193 -4.63 3.34 2.67
CA GLN A 193 -5.72 2.68 3.39
C GLN A 193 -5.50 1.17 3.50
N GLU A 194 -5.08 0.52 2.42
CA GLU A 194 -4.79 -0.91 2.39
C GLU A 194 -3.57 -1.27 3.24
N GLU A 195 -2.52 -0.46 3.25
CA GLU A 195 -1.36 -0.66 4.13
C GLU A 195 -1.75 -0.56 5.60
N LYS A 196 -2.61 0.40 5.95
CA LYS A 196 -3.15 0.52 7.32
C LYS A 196 -3.97 -0.72 7.68
N LYS A 197 -4.81 -1.21 6.76
CA LYS A 197 -5.58 -2.44 6.95
C LYS A 197 -4.66 -3.65 7.14
N TYR A 198 -3.66 -3.80 6.28
CA TYR A 198 -2.66 -4.87 6.33
C TYR A 198 -1.90 -4.88 7.66
N LYS A 199 -1.39 -3.72 8.10
CA LYS A 199 -0.70 -3.57 9.39
C LYS A 199 -1.61 -3.91 10.57
N ARG A 200 -2.86 -3.44 10.55
CA ARG A 200 -3.84 -3.77 11.61
C ARG A 200 -4.13 -5.27 11.68
N SER A 201 -4.32 -5.92 10.52
CA SER A 201 -4.55 -7.37 10.44
C SER A 201 -3.36 -8.18 10.95
N ILE A 202 -2.12 -7.75 10.69
CA ILE A 202 -0.92 -8.40 11.26
C ILE A 202 -0.91 -8.26 12.79
N ILE A 203 -1.11 -7.06 13.31
CA ILE A 203 -1.07 -6.79 14.75
C ILE A 203 -2.17 -7.59 15.47
N SER A 204 -3.39 -7.60 14.94
CA SER A 204 -4.50 -8.34 15.56
C SER A 204 -4.21 -9.83 15.63
N LEU A 205 -3.69 -10.45 14.56
CA LEU A 205 -3.35 -11.87 14.54
C LEU A 205 -2.23 -12.24 15.51
N GLN A 206 -1.23 -11.37 15.68
CA GLN A 206 -0.14 -11.57 16.64
C GLN A 206 -0.63 -11.44 18.09
N GLN A 207 -1.53 -10.50 18.36
CA GLN A 207 -2.07 -10.26 19.69
C GLN A 207 -2.97 -11.40 20.18
N THR A 208 -3.91 -11.89 19.37
CA THR A 208 -4.80 -12.99 19.77
C THR A 208 -4.02 -14.29 20.01
N GLU A 209 -3.05 -14.62 19.17
CA GLU A 209 -2.21 -15.81 19.40
C GLU A 209 -1.36 -15.67 20.67
N GLY A 210 -0.74 -14.49 20.87
CA GLY A 210 0.08 -14.23 22.04
C GLY A 210 -0.69 -14.28 23.36
N GLN A 211 -1.93 -13.77 23.38
CA GLN A 211 -2.81 -13.82 24.55
C GLN A 211 -3.21 -15.25 24.90
N LEU A 212 -3.68 -16.04 23.93
CA LEU A 212 -4.10 -17.43 24.16
C LEU A 212 -2.93 -18.31 24.63
N ARG A 213 -1.71 -18.11 24.08
CA ARG A 213 -0.51 -18.83 24.54
C ARG A 213 -0.15 -18.49 25.99
N LYS A 214 -0.22 -17.21 26.36
CA LYS A 214 0.04 -16.78 27.75
C LYS A 214 -0.98 -17.39 28.71
N GLU A 215 -2.27 -17.33 28.35
CA GLU A 215 -3.35 -17.89 29.16
C GLU A 215 -3.21 -19.41 29.34
N ILE A 216 -2.83 -20.14 28.29
CA ILE A 216 -2.55 -21.59 28.37
C ILE A 216 -1.36 -21.88 29.29
N GLU A 217 -0.27 -21.12 29.21
CA GLU A 217 0.91 -21.32 30.05
C GLU A 217 0.65 -20.98 31.53
N GLU A 218 -0.13 -19.93 31.82
CA GLU A 218 -0.58 -19.60 33.17
C GLU A 218 -1.49 -20.69 33.76
N ARG A 219 -2.40 -21.24 32.96
CA ARG A 219 -3.29 -22.34 33.37
C ARG A 219 -2.52 -23.65 33.60
N LYS A 220 -1.54 -23.98 32.75
CA LYS A 220 -0.64 -25.14 32.96
C LYS A 220 0.16 -25.03 34.26
N LYS A 221 0.75 -23.86 34.53
CA LYS A 221 1.48 -23.61 35.79
C LYS A 221 0.57 -23.78 37.00
N SER A 222 -0.65 -23.24 36.92
CA SER A 222 -1.66 -23.37 37.99
C SER A 222 -2.06 -24.83 38.22
N MET A 223 -2.22 -25.62 37.15
CA MET A 223 -2.47 -27.06 37.25
C MET A 223 -1.32 -27.82 37.90
N ALA A 224 -0.07 -27.56 37.50
CA ALA A 224 1.09 -28.23 38.09
C ALA A 224 1.21 -27.98 39.61
N ILE A 225 0.88 -26.76 40.05
CA ILE A 225 0.83 -26.41 41.48
C ILE A 225 -0.29 -27.17 42.20
N LEU A 226 -1.49 -27.24 41.61
CA LEU A 226 -2.62 -28.00 42.17
C LEU A 226 -2.30 -29.50 42.27
N GLU A 227 -1.70 -30.10 41.25
CA GLU A 227 -1.34 -31.52 41.25
C GLU A 227 -0.29 -31.86 42.31
N LYS A 228 0.72 -31.00 42.45
CA LYS A 228 1.71 -31.12 43.51
C LYS A 228 1.07 -31.05 44.90
N THR A 229 0.15 -30.10 45.09
CA THR A 229 -0.53 -29.89 46.38
C THR A 229 -1.42 -31.08 46.74
N ILE A 230 -2.13 -31.65 45.77
CA ILE A 230 -2.94 -32.87 45.96
C ILE A 230 -2.03 -34.07 46.29
N ALA A 231 -0.91 -34.23 45.57
CA ALA A 231 0.04 -35.32 45.83
C ALA A 231 0.66 -35.23 47.24
N ASP A 232 1.02 -34.02 47.66
CA ASP A 232 1.58 -33.76 49.00
C ASP A 232 0.53 -34.07 50.09
N LEU A 233 -0.74 -33.67 49.91
CA LEU A 233 -1.83 -33.98 50.83
C LEU A 233 -2.13 -35.49 50.93
N ILE A 234 -2.14 -36.20 49.80
CA ILE A 234 -2.33 -37.66 49.79
C ILE A 234 -1.17 -38.36 50.49
N ALA A 235 0.07 -37.91 50.27
CA ALA A 235 1.25 -38.45 50.93
C ALA A 235 1.23 -38.20 52.46
N GLU A 236 0.75 -37.03 52.89
CA GLU A 236 0.54 -36.72 54.31
C GLU A 236 -0.57 -37.55 54.95
N GLU A 237 -1.71 -37.74 54.27
CA GLU A 237 -2.79 -38.62 54.76
C GLU A 237 -2.35 -40.08 54.83
N ALA A 238 -1.61 -40.58 53.83
CA ALA A 238 -1.07 -41.93 53.82
C ALA A 238 -0.06 -42.17 54.96
N LYS A 239 0.78 -41.16 55.28
CA LYS A 239 1.67 -41.20 56.45
C LYS A 239 0.89 -41.20 57.76
N LYS A 240 -0.19 -40.42 57.88
CA LYS A 240 -1.05 -40.42 59.07
C LYS A 240 -1.78 -41.76 59.25
N MET A 241 -2.29 -42.37 58.18
CA MET A 241 -2.97 -43.68 58.23
C MET A 241 -2.03 -44.83 58.58
N THR A 242 -0.79 -44.82 58.11
CA THR A 242 0.22 -45.83 58.49
C THR A 242 0.63 -45.68 59.96
N THR A 243 0.76 -44.47 60.48
CA THR A 243 0.96 -44.25 61.93
C THR A 243 -0.27 -44.58 62.80
N SER A 244 -1.49 -44.45 62.27
CA SER A 244 -2.73 -44.80 62.98
C SER A 244 -2.99 -46.30 63.02
N LYS A 245 -2.73 -47.04 61.92
CA LYS A 245 -2.80 -48.51 61.92
C LYS A 245 -1.78 -49.17 62.85
N VAL A 246 -0.61 -48.54 63.06
CA VAL A 246 0.38 -48.96 64.06
C VAL A 246 -0.11 -48.67 65.50
N ARG A 247 -1.05 -47.73 65.71
CA ARG A 247 -1.70 -47.50 67.01
C ARG A 247 -2.88 -48.45 67.26
N ASP A 248 -3.71 -48.75 66.26
CA ASP A 248 -4.84 -49.68 66.41
C ASP A 248 -4.42 -51.16 66.56
N GLY A 249 -3.33 -51.58 65.90
CA GLY A 249 -2.78 -52.92 66.08
C GLY A 249 -2.18 -53.19 67.47
N ARG A 250 -1.92 -52.14 68.27
CA ARG A 250 -1.40 -52.29 69.65
C ARG A 250 -2.50 -52.50 70.70
N TYR A 251 -3.77 -52.23 70.38
CA TYR A 251 -4.87 -52.51 71.31
C TYR A 251 -5.41 -53.95 71.21
N LEU A 252 -5.16 -54.67 70.11
CA LEU A 252 -5.55 -56.07 69.95
C LEU A 252 -4.53 -57.09 70.51
N LEU A 253 -3.38 -56.64 71.01
CA LEU A 253 -2.36 -57.51 71.63
C LEU A 253 -2.21 -57.30 73.15
N LEU A 254 -3.13 -56.55 73.78
CA LEU A 254 -3.11 -56.30 75.24
C LEU A 254 -4.36 -56.80 75.99
N SER A 255 -5.23 -57.59 75.35
CA SER A 255 -6.38 -58.25 76.01
C SER A 255 -6.41 -59.78 75.82
N ALA A 256 -5.29 -60.42 75.46
CA ALA A 256 -5.19 -61.88 75.28
C ALA A 256 -4.06 -62.51 76.11
N GLY A 257 -3.79 -61.96 77.30
CA GLY A 257 -2.82 -62.50 78.24
C GLY A 257 -3.11 -62.05 79.66
N PHE A 258 -3.67 -62.98 80.44
CA PHE A 258 -4.18 -62.93 81.82
C PHE A 258 -5.60 -62.38 82.01
#